data_AF-A0A242CU90-F1
#
_entry.id   AF-A0A242CU90-F1
#
_cell.length_a   1.000
_cell.length_b   1.000
_cell.length_c   1.000
_cell.angle_alpha   90.00
_cell.angle_beta   90.00
_cell.angle_gamma   90.00
#
_symmetry.space_group_name_H-M   'P 1'
#
loop_
_entity.id
_entity.type
_entity.pdbx_description
1 polymer ?
#
loop_
_entity_poly.entity_id
_entity_poly.type
_entity_poly.pdbx_seq_one_letter_code
_entity_poly.pdbx_strand_id
1 'polypeptide(L)'
;MGVDLQMLAMIFFINLAYVTLNTLRFLLTMKGYRVIAPLVSMIEITIYILGLSMVLDRLDNPLNLLFYALGYAAGVSIGIKIEDKLALGYTMVTVILPSNTDEEKSLPKILRQEGYGVTQSYGEGLEGPRLIFRDSFPKKK
;
A
#
# COMPACT_ATOMS: atom_id res chain seq x y z
N MET A 1 -36.26 -6.56 22.29
CA MET A 1 -35.29 -6.60 21.18
C MET A 1 -34.01 -5.96 21.68
N GLY A 2 -33.20 -6.75 22.40
CA GLY A 2 -31.90 -6.28 22.89
C GLY A 2 -30.93 -6.32 21.73
N VAL A 3 -30.31 -5.18 21.41
CA VAL A 3 -29.18 -5.15 20.50
C VAL A 3 -28.07 -5.96 21.16
N ASP A 4 -27.71 -7.09 20.56
CA ASP A 4 -26.66 -7.94 21.08
C ASP A 4 -25.30 -7.32 20.70
N LEU A 5 -24.71 -6.61 21.68
CA LEU A 5 -23.44 -5.90 21.51
C LEU A 5 -22.31 -6.86 21.10
N GLN A 6 -22.36 -8.11 21.54
CA GLN A 6 -21.37 -9.14 21.16
C GLN A 6 -21.44 -9.43 19.66
N MET A 7 -22.65 -9.52 19.12
CA MET A 7 -22.88 -9.77 17.70
C MET A 7 -22.44 -8.58 16.83
N LEU A 8 -22.76 -7.34 17.24
CA LEU A 8 -22.30 -6.13 16.55
C LEU A 8 -20.77 -6.02 16.52
N ALA A 9 -20.12 -6.32 17.64
CA ALA A 9 -18.67 -6.38 17.70
C ALA A 9 -18.10 -7.46 16.77
N MET A 10 -18.73 -8.64 16.71
CA MET A 10 -18.30 -9.73 15.85
C MET A 10 -18.41 -9.36 14.36
N ILE A 11 -19.50 -8.72 13.93
CA ILE A 11 -19.69 -8.19 12.57
C ILE A 11 -18.62 -7.14 12.24
N PHE A 12 -18.32 -6.26 13.20
CA PHE A 12 -17.27 -5.25 13.02
C PHE A 12 -15.88 -5.89 12.84
N PHE A 13 -15.49 -6.82 13.73
CA PHE A 13 -14.17 -7.45 13.68
C PHE A 13 -13.99 -8.36 12.48
N ILE A 14 -15.02 -9.12 12.08
CA ILE A 14 -14.92 -10.01 10.91
C ILE A 14 -14.76 -9.20 9.63
N ASN A 15 -15.49 -8.08 9.49
CA ASN A 15 -15.35 -7.20 8.34
C ASN A 15 -14.00 -6.47 8.34
N LEU A 16 -13.56 -5.99 9.50
CA LEU A 16 -12.23 -5.39 9.67
C LEU A 16 -11.13 -6.38 9.24
N ALA A 17 -11.21 -7.64 9.66
CA ALA A 17 -10.28 -8.69 9.26
C ALA A 17 -10.34 -8.97 7.75
N TYR A 18 -11.55 -9.07 7.18
CA TYR A 18 -11.75 -9.25 5.73
C TYR A 18 -11.08 -8.14 4.92
N VAL A 19 -11.37 -6.87 5.21
CA VAL A 19 -10.81 -5.73 4.46
C VAL A 19 -9.29 -5.67 4.61
N THR A 20 -8.77 -5.94 5.81
CA THR A 20 -7.32 -5.98 6.05
C THR A 20 -6.65 -7.07 5.21
N LEU A 21 -7.23 -8.27 5.14
CA LEU A 21 -6.72 -9.38 4.33
C LEU A 21 -6.82 -9.08 2.84
N ASN A 22 -7.88 -8.41 2.40
CA ASN A 22 -8.05 -7.99 1.02
C ASN A 22 -6.93 -7.04 0.56
N THR A 23 -6.58 -6.05 1.40
CA THR A 23 -5.43 -5.17 1.17
C THR A 23 -4.12 -5.96 1.15
N LEU A 24 -3.92 -6.89 2.08
CA LEU A 24 -2.70 -7.69 2.13
C LEU A 24 -2.54 -8.56 0.88
N ARG A 25 -3.61 -9.24 0.44
CA ARG A 25 -3.64 -10.00 -0.82
C ARG A 25 -3.29 -9.11 -2.01
N PHE A 26 -3.88 -7.92 -2.09
CA PHE A 26 -3.59 -6.97 -3.15
C PHE A 26 -2.09 -6.63 -3.19
N LEU A 27 -1.48 -6.29 -2.05
CA LEU A 27 -0.05 -6.00 -1.95
C LEU A 27 0.82 -7.22 -2.32
N LEU A 28 0.46 -8.42 -1.86
CA LEU A 28 1.18 -9.65 -2.20
C LEU A 28 1.13 -9.96 -3.70
N THR A 29 -0.01 -9.66 -4.34
CA THR A 29 -0.20 -9.82 -5.78
C THR A 29 0.64 -8.82 -6.57
N MET A 30 0.64 -7.54 -6.15
CA MET A 30 1.49 -6.51 -6.76
C MET A 30 2.99 -6.81 -6.62
N LYS A 31 3.41 -7.42 -5.51
CA LYS A 31 4.80 -7.87 -5.30
C LYS A 31 5.14 -9.17 -6.04
N GLY A 32 4.18 -9.82 -6.70
CA GLY A 32 4.41 -11.02 -7.51
C GLY A 32 4.53 -12.33 -6.71
N TYR A 33 4.04 -12.40 -5.48
CA TYR A 33 4.04 -13.64 -4.68
C TYR A 33 3.02 -14.66 -5.21
N ARG A 34 3.45 -15.50 -6.16
CA ARG A 34 2.59 -16.41 -6.93
C ARG A 34 1.88 -17.51 -6.14
N VAL A 35 2.42 -17.93 -5.00
CA VAL A 35 1.85 -19.03 -4.18
C VAL A 35 1.11 -18.51 -2.95
N ILE A 36 1.64 -17.47 -2.31
CA ILE A 36 1.07 -16.93 -1.08
C ILE A 36 -0.22 -16.14 -1.39
N ALA A 37 -0.27 -15.40 -2.50
CA ALA A 37 -1.45 -14.61 -2.83
C ALA A 37 -2.72 -15.46 -3.04
N PRO A 38 -2.70 -16.58 -3.80
CA PRO A 38 -3.87 -17.46 -3.91
C PRO A 38 -4.30 -18.08 -2.58
N LEU A 39 -3.35 -18.50 -1.72
CA LEU A 39 -3.67 -19.09 -0.42
C LEU A 39 -4.34 -18.09 0.52
N VAL A 40 -3.84 -16.86 0.56
CA VAL A 40 -4.47 -15.77 1.33
C VAL A 40 -5.86 -15.46 0.77
N SER A 41 -6.02 -15.49 -0.56
CA SER A 41 -7.33 -15.26 -1.21
C SER A 41 -8.37 -16.32 -0.83
N MET A 42 -7.95 -17.58 -0.68
CA MET A 42 -8.82 -18.66 -0.24
C MET A 42 -9.35 -18.42 1.19
N ILE A 43 -8.47 -17.99 2.10
CA ILE A 43 -8.88 -17.67 3.48
C ILE A 43 -9.77 -16.43 3.51
N GLU A 44 -9.41 -15.41 2.73
CA GLU A 44 -10.16 -14.16 2.62
C GLU A 44 -11.60 -14.40 2.16
N ILE A 45 -11.81 -15.21 1.11
CA ILE A 45 -13.16 -15.45 0.59
C ILE A 45 -14.02 -16.23 1.60
N THR A 46 -13.43 -17.14 2.38
CA THR A 46 -14.14 -17.83 3.47
C THR A 46 -14.60 -16.83 4.53
N ILE A 47 -13.73 -15.92 4.96
CA ILE A 47 -14.08 -14.88 5.95
C ILE A 47 -15.16 -13.94 5.40
N TYR A 48 -15.06 -13.57 4.11
CA TYR A 48 -16.05 -12.75 3.44
C TYR A 48 -17.44 -13.38 3.47
N ILE A 49 -17.56 -14.64 3.06
CA ILE A 49 -18.86 -15.34 3.04
C ILE A 49 -19.44 -15.46 4.45
N LEU A 50 -18.61 -15.78 5.45
CA LEU A 50 -19.05 -15.84 6.85
C LEU A 50 -19.55 -14.49 7.35
N GLY A 51 -18.79 -13.41 7.11
CA GLY A 51 -19.18 -12.06 7.52
C GLY A 51 -20.43 -11.56 6.80
N LEU A 52 -20.54 -11.85 5.50
CA LEU A 52 -21.71 -11.48 4.70
C LEU A 52 -22.97 -12.20 5.19
N SER A 53 -22.89 -13.50 5.47
CA SER A 53 -24.02 -14.27 6.00
C SER A 53 -24.55 -13.69 7.31
N MET A 54 -23.67 -13.25 8.21
CA MET A 54 -24.08 -12.63 9.49
C MET A 54 -24.86 -11.33 9.32
N VAL A 55 -24.55 -10.54 8.29
CA VAL A 55 -25.27 -9.29 8.01
C VAL A 55 -26.59 -9.57 7.31
N LEU A 56 -26.59 -10.49 6.33
CA LEU A 56 -27.77 -10.83 5.56
C LEU A 56 -28.85 -11.53 6.40
N ASP A 57 -28.47 -12.38 7.36
CA ASP A 57 -29.42 -13.06 8.25
C ASP A 57 -30.21 -12.10 9.14
N ARG A 58 -29.77 -10.83 9.27
CA ARG A 58 -30.42 -9.81 10.10
C ARG A 58 -30.43 -8.44 9.44
N LEU A 59 -30.83 -8.40 8.17
CA LEU A 59 -31.11 -7.18 7.40
C LEU A 59 -32.16 -6.28 8.06
N ASP A 60 -33.04 -6.83 8.90
CA ASP A 60 -34.11 -6.09 9.58
C ASP A 60 -33.60 -5.03 10.57
N ASN A 61 -32.32 -5.09 10.97
CA ASN A 61 -31.72 -4.11 11.88
C ASN A 61 -30.72 -3.20 11.14
N PRO A 62 -31.03 -1.90 10.92
CA PRO A 62 -30.12 -0.97 10.24
C PRO A 62 -28.80 -0.75 11.00
N LEU A 63 -28.75 -1.07 12.29
CA LEU A 63 -27.53 -1.03 13.10
C LEU A 63 -26.47 -2.03 12.63
N ASN A 64 -26.87 -3.22 12.15
CA ASN A 64 -25.91 -4.22 11.65
C ASN A 64 -25.18 -3.69 10.42
N LEU A 65 -25.91 -3.01 9.53
CA LEU A 65 -25.35 -2.37 8.33
C LEU A 65 -24.40 -1.23 8.70
N LEU A 66 -24.74 -0.43 9.72
CA LEU A 66 -23.89 0.65 10.20
C LEU A 66 -22.56 0.12 10.75
N PHE A 67 -22.60 -0.91 11.61
CA PHE A 67 -21.38 -1.52 12.16
C PHE A 67 -20.54 -2.22 11.09
N TYR A 68 -21.19 -2.82 10.09
CA TYR A 68 -20.49 -3.36 8.93
C TYR A 68 -19.77 -2.24 8.14
N ALA A 69 -20.44 -1.12 7.86
CA ALA A 69 -19.82 0.02 7.17
C ALA A 69 -18.68 0.64 7.98
N LEU A 70 -18.83 0.75 9.31
CA LEU A 70 -17.76 1.21 10.21
C LEU A 70 -16.57 0.25 10.22
N GLY A 71 -16.82 -1.06 10.28
CA GLY A 71 -15.78 -2.09 10.19
C GLY A 71 -15.00 -2.01 8.87
N TYR A 72 -15.71 -1.77 7.77
CA TYR A 72 -15.10 -1.57 6.47
C TYR A 72 -14.20 -0.33 6.45
N ALA A 73 -14.70 0.83 6.88
CA ALA A 73 -13.94 2.08 6.92
C ALA A 73 -12.69 1.98 7.84
N ALA A 74 -12.83 1.33 9.00
CA ALA A 74 -11.72 1.07 9.91
C ALA A 74 -10.68 0.12 9.29
N GLY A 75 -11.15 -0.94 8.62
CA GLY A 75 -10.32 -1.88 7.88
C GLY A 75 -9.50 -1.19 6.78
N VAL A 76 -10.12 -0.32 5.99
CA VAL A 76 -9.40 0.48 4.96
C VAL A 76 -8.33 1.35 5.60
N SER A 77 -8.64 2.02 6.71
CA SER A 77 -7.68 2.87 7.42
C SER A 77 -6.47 2.08 7.95
N ILE A 78 -6.68 0.85 8.41
CA ILE A 78 -5.61 -0.07 8.81
C ILE A 78 -4.84 -0.56 7.58
N GLY A 79 -5.54 -0.87 6.48
CA GLY A 79 -4.97 -1.25 5.20
C GLY A 79 -3.98 -0.22 4.67
N ILE A 80 -4.34 1.07 4.71
CA ILE A 80 -3.46 2.18 4.33
C ILE A 80 -2.18 2.17 5.19
N LYS A 81 -2.30 2.01 6.52
CA LYS A 81 -1.13 1.94 7.42
C LYS A 81 -0.25 0.71 7.13
N ILE A 82 -0.85 -0.41 6.76
CA ILE A 82 -0.11 -1.62 6.37
C ILE A 82 0.61 -1.39 5.05
N GLU A 83 -0.06 -0.79 4.06
CA GLU A 83 0.53 -0.42 2.78
C GLU A 83 1.70 0.52 2.98
N ASP A 84 1.55 1.61 3.74
CA ASP A 84 2.63 2.54 4.06
C ASP A 84 3.82 1.81 4.69
N LYS A 85 3.55 0.87 5.60
CA LYS A 85 4.59 0.07 6.27
C LYS A 85 5.24 -0.96 5.33
N LEU A 86 4.52 -1.49 4.34
CA LEU A 86 5.06 -2.40 3.32
C LEU A 86 5.76 -1.66 2.17
N ALA A 87 5.36 -0.41 1.91
CA ALA A 87 5.95 0.56 1.00
C ALA A 87 7.11 1.33 1.65
N LEU A 88 7.52 0.98 2.87
CA LEU A 88 8.87 1.18 3.40
C LEU A 88 9.87 0.33 2.60
N GLY A 89 9.93 0.57 1.30
CA GLY A 89 10.96 0.17 0.37
C GLY A 89 11.49 1.42 -0.31
N TYR A 90 12.70 1.32 -0.87
CA TYR A 90 13.46 2.41 -1.46
C TYR A 90 12.59 3.41 -2.23
N THR A 91 12.69 4.70 -1.89
CA THR A 91 12.07 5.76 -2.70
C THR A 91 13.02 6.06 -3.85
N MET A 92 12.54 5.85 -5.08
CA MET A 92 13.27 6.28 -6.27
C MET A 92 13.15 7.79 -6.41
N VAL A 93 14.25 8.48 -6.15
CA VAL A 93 14.36 9.91 -6.43
C VAL A 93 14.97 10.04 -7.82
N THR A 94 14.24 10.72 -8.71
CA THR A 94 14.75 11.09 -10.02
C THR A 94 15.04 12.58 -10.02
N VAL A 95 16.32 12.96 -10.17
CA VAL A 95 16.74 14.36 -10.26
C VAL A 95 17.09 14.64 -11.72
N ILE A 96 16.51 15.69 -12.30
CA ILE A 96 16.74 16.10 -13.69
C ILE A 96 17.37 17.48 -13.65
N LEU A 97 18.63 17.59 -14.10
CA LEU A 97 19.35 18.84 -14.18
C LEU A 97 19.69 19.17 -15.65
N PRO A 98 19.88 20.46 -16.00
CA PRO A 98 20.62 20.81 -17.21
C PRO A 98 22.01 20.15 -17.20
N SER A 99 22.56 19.84 -18.38
CA SER A 99 23.95 19.37 -18.51
C SER A 99 24.91 20.48 -18.93
N ASN A 100 24.56 21.73 -18.65
CA ASN A 100 25.18 22.89 -19.29
C ASN A 100 26.39 23.40 -18.51
N THR A 101 26.45 23.12 -17.20
CA THR A 101 27.51 23.58 -16.30
C THR A 101 28.32 22.41 -15.77
N ASP A 102 29.64 22.60 -15.56
CA ASP A 102 30.51 21.53 -15.04
C ASP A 102 30.20 21.16 -13.58
N GLU A 103 29.60 22.08 -12.80
CA GLU A 103 29.08 21.80 -11.46
C GLU A 103 27.95 20.74 -11.50
N GLU A 104 27.04 20.81 -12.48
CA GLU A 104 25.92 19.88 -12.64
C GLU A 104 26.39 18.46 -12.98
N LYS A 105 27.49 18.36 -13.74
CA LYS A 105 28.15 17.08 -14.09
C LYS A 105 28.90 16.45 -12.91
N SER A 106 29.27 17.24 -11.90
CA SER A 106 30.02 16.76 -10.73
C SER A 106 29.12 16.12 -9.66
N LEU A 107 27.82 16.41 -9.66
CA LEU A 107 26.86 15.96 -8.64
C LEU A 107 26.81 14.43 -8.47
N PRO A 108 26.81 13.59 -9.54
CA PRO A 108 26.89 12.13 -9.39
C PRO A 108 28.14 11.65 -8.67
N LYS A 109 29.25 12.36 -8.87
CA LYS A 109 30.53 12.00 -8.27
C LYS A 109 30.51 12.29 -6.78
N ILE A 110 29.93 13.42 -6.38
CA ILE A 110 29.72 13.80 -4.98
C ILE A 110 28.80 12.79 -4.29
N LEU A 111 27.65 12.47 -4.89
CA LEU A 111 26.69 11.51 -4.32
C LEU A 111 27.30 10.10 -4.17
N ARG A 112 28.12 9.65 -5.12
CA ARG A 112 28.85 8.38 -5.00
C ARG A 112 29.91 8.39 -3.91
N GLN A 113 30.60 9.53 -3.69
CA GLN A 113 31.57 9.68 -2.60
C GLN A 113 30.91 9.62 -1.22
N GLU A 114 29.68 10.13 -1.11
CA GLU A 114 28.84 10.04 0.09
C GLU A 114 28.20 8.65 0.29
N GLY A 115 28.52 7.68 -0.57
CA GLY A 115 28.05 6.29 -0.46
C GLY A 115 26.68 6.01 -1.09
N TYR A 116 26.13 6.93 -1.87
CA TYR A 116 24.86 6.75 -2.58
C TYR A 116 25.02 6.05 -3.95
N GLY A 117 24.11 5.14 -4.25
CA GLY A 117 24.10 4.33 -5.48
C GLY A 117 23.43 5.03 -6.65
N VAL A 118 24.11 6.01 -7.25
CA VAL A 118 23.52 6.82 -8.33
C VAL A 118 23.76 6.22 -9.72
N THR A 119 22.68 5.99 -10.46
CA THR A 119 22.72 5.72 -11.91
C THR A 119 22.53 7.02 -12.67
N GLN A 120 23.42 7.29 -13.65
CA GLN A 120 23.33 8.47 -14.52
C GLN A 120 22.83 8.06 -15.91
N SER A 121 21.93 8.86 -16.47
CA SER A 121 21.45 8.73 -17.84
C SER A 121 21.42 10.10 -18.50
N TYR A 122 21.78 10.14 -19.79
CA TYR A 122 21.71 11.35 -20.60
C TYR A 122 20.38 11.37 -21.35
N GLY A 123 19.69 12.50 -21.31
CA GLY A 123 18.45 12.74 -22.04
C GLY A 123 18.51 14.08 -22.78
N GLU A 124 17.58 14.29 -23.70
CA GLU A 124 17.43 15.54 -24.43
C GLU A 124 16.05 16.12 -24.15
N GLY A 125 16.00 17.36 -23.67
CA GLY A 125 14.77 18.09 -23.40
C GLY A 125 14.53 19.18 -24.45
N LEU A 126 13.38 19.83 -24.36
CA LEU A 126 13.02 20.93 -25.27
C LEU A 126 14.06 22.08 -25.27
N GLU A 127 14.69 22.32 -24.13
CA GLU A 127 15.70 23.37 -23.93
C GLU A 127 17.15 22.85 -24.03
N GLY A 128 17.34 21.63 -24.54
CA GLY A 128 18.67 21.03 -24.73
C GLY A 128 19.00 19.87 -23.76
N PRO A 129 20.29 19.52 -23.61
CA PRO A 129 20.71 18.29 -22.95
C PRO A 129 20.40 18.28 -21.44
N ARG A 130 19.84 17.17 -20.96
CA ARG A 130 19.46 16.94 -19.56
C ARG A 130 20.24 15.77 -18.98
N LEU A 131 20.69 15.95 -17.75
CA LEU A 131 21.29 14.90 -16.94
C LEU A 131 20.21 14.35 -16.01
N ILE A 132 19.92 13.06 -16.13
CA ILE A 132 18.90 12.37 -15.34
C ILE A 132 19.62 11.44 -14.36
N PHE A 133 19.40 11.66 -13.08
CA PHE A 133 19.89 10.81 -12.01
C PHE A 133 18.75 9.96 -11.48
N ARG A 134 18.98 8.66 -11.34
CA ARG A 134 18.13 7.78 -10.53
C ARG A 134 18.93 7.26 -9.37
N ASP A 135 18.38 7.48 -8.19
CA ASP A 135 18.91 6.90 -6.97
C ASP A 135 17.76 6.32 -6.14
N SER A 136 18.01 5.15 -5.57
CA SER A 136 17.10 4.43 -4.71
C SER A 136 17.51 4.71 -3.27
N PHE A 137 16.94 5.74 -2.67
CA PHE A 137 17.22 6.07 -1.28
C PHE A 137 16.42 5.14 -0.36
N PRO A 138 17.06 4.46 0.61
CA PRO A 138 16.29 3.83 1.68
C PRO A 138 15.59 4.94 2.46
N LYS A 139 14.26 4.89 2.55
CA LYS A 139 13.48 5.82 3.39
C LYS A 139 13.99 5.72 4.83
N LYS A 140 14.71 6.73 5.31
CA LYS A 140 15.10 6.83 6.72
C LYS A 140 13.82 7.11 7.53
N LYS A 141 13.64 6.34 8.61
CA LYS A 141 12.54 6.52 9.58
C LYS A 141 12.53 7.91 10.18
#